data_AF-A0A840IP19-F1
#
_entry.id   AF-A0A840IP19-F1
#
_cell.length_a   1.000
_cell.length_b   1.000
_cell.length_c   1.000
_cell.angle_alpha   90.00
_cell.angle_beta   90.00
_cell.angle_gamma   90.00
#
_symmetry.space_group_name_H-M   'P 1'
#
loop_
_entity.id
_entity.type
_entity.pdbx_description
1 polymer ?
#
loop_
_entity_poly.entity_id
_entity_poly.type
_entity_poly.pdbx_seq_one_letter_code
_entity_poly.pdbx_strand_id
1 'polypeptide(L)'
;MPTAADMARARGTGRDRTPLWLFADQLGPHFHHAPEHREREIVVIRSDAAFAGKAYHRQKLHLVLAALYRFADEHGDRVHLIHAPTYREGLRRFGRTVVVHEPNSHAADRFVRRLHEEGLVERIFPTPGFALPKAEFAAWARGRKRFLMEDFYHAQRRRFEVLVEGADPVGGQWNFDHENRHPPPHTERLGVPAPWQPRENDVDDQVRDELDRAAAAGAIHPVGVDGPRRFAVTHDEARRALRRFLDARLPTFGPQQDAMLSQDWAMSHALLSVPLNLGLLDPLGVVRQAERRWREGRAPLAGTEGFIRQVLRWRVDLAPVLALRAGLPAPKPSAGAHAAAAVVAGTRRGRAHRELPAHRARRRP
;
A
#
# COMPACT_ATOMS: atom_id res chain seq x y z
N MET A 1 27.35 31.18 -17.50
CA MET A 1 28.25 30.82 -16.39
C MET A 1 27.69 31.49 -15.14
N PRO A 2 27.34 30.74 -14.07
CA PRO A 2 26.84 31.36 -12.85
C PRO A 2 27.96 32.21 -12.23
N THR A 3 27.60 33.33 -11.61
CA THR A 3 28.57 34.26 -11.02
C THR A 3 29.16 33.67 -9.72
N ALA A 4 30.32 34.15 -9.29
CA ALA A 4 30.92 33.75 -8.01
C ALA A 4 29.99 34.05 -6.81
N ALA A 5 29.08 35.02 -6.93
CA ALA A 5 28.03 35.30 -5.96
C ALA A 5 26.89 34.26 -5.97
N ASP A 6 26.55 33.70 -7.14
CA ASP A 6 25.60 32.57 -7.26
C ASP A 6 26.20 31.28 -6.68
N MET A 7 27.50 31.06 -6.89
CA MET A 7 28.23 29.95 -6.28
C MET A 7 28.45 30.13 -4.77
N ALA A 8 28.53 31.37 -4.28
CA ALA A 8 28.60 31.68 -2.85
C ALA A 8 27.24 31.54 -2.15
N ARG A 9 26.12 31.86 -2.83
CA ARG A 9 24.76 31.54 -2.34
C ARG A 9 24.47 30.04 -2.31
N ALA A 10 25.13 29.25 -3.17
CA ALA A 10 25.12 27.79 -3.10
C ALA A 10 26.04 27.21 -2.00
N ARG A 11 26.87 28.04 -1.35
CA ARG A 11 27.86 27.64 -0.33
C ARG A 11 27.63 28.23 1.05
N GLY A 12 26.45 28.77 1.32
CA GLY A 12 26.03 29.21 2.64
C GLY A 12 24.60 28.84 2.93
N THR A 13 24.32 27.58 3.28
CA THR A 13 23.08 27.21 3.98
C THR A 13 23.35 25.99 4.85
N GLY A 14 23.06 26.06 6.14
CA GLY A 14 22.93 24.84 6.94
C GLY A 14 21.94 23.92 6.23
N ARG A 15 22.27 22.62 6.13
CA ARG A 15 21.39 21.60 5.53
C ARG A 15 19.98 21.84 6.07
N ASP A 16 19.00 22.12 5.21
CA ASP A 16 17.61 22.32 5.66
C ASP A 16 17.20 21.10 6.51
N ARG A 17 16.97 21.35 7.81
CA ARG A 17 16.61 20.34 8.81
C ARG A 17 15.14 20.45 9.22
N THR A 18 14.29 21.13 8.44
CA THR A 18 12.85 21.18 8.71
C THR A 18 12.33 19.75 8.87
N PRO A 19 11.66 19.41 9.99
CA PRO A 19 11.25 18.03 10.28
C PRO A 19 10.36 17.44 9.19
N LEU A 20 10.56 16.16 8.90
CA LEU A 20 9.78 15.41 7.92
C LEU A 20 8.56 14.79 8.60
N TRP A 21 7.37 15.25 8.24
CA TRP A 21 6.13 14.60 8.65
C TRP A 21 5.83 13.40 7.74
N LEU A 22 5.58 12.23 8.36
CA LEU A 22 5.18 11.01 7.67
C LEU A 22 3.75 10.61 8.06
N PHE A 23 2.97 10.20 7.06
CA PHE A 23 1.71 9.49 7.27
C PHE A 23 1.97 7.99 7.54
N ALA A 24 0.95 7.30 8.03
CA ALA A 24 1.03 5.86 8.32
C ALA A 24 1.25 4.98 7.08
N ASP A 25 1.08 5.52 5.87
CA ASP A 25 1.37 4.87 4.60
C ASP A 25 2.75 5.23 4.01
N GLN A 26 3.63 5.83 4.80
CA GLN A 26 4.94 6.36 4.38
C GLN A 26 6.09 5.91 5.31
N LEU A 27 6.00 4.72 5.90
CA LEU A 27 6.87 4.28 7.00
C LEU A 27 8.11 3.47 6.55
N GLY A 28 8.35 3.32 5.24
CA GLY A 28 9.51 2.60 4.74
C GLY A 28 10.74 3.48 4.53
N PRO A 29 11.94 2.88 4.52
CA PRO A 29 13.21 3.59 4.35
C PRO A 29 13.29 4.54 3.15
N HIS A 30 12.61 4.22 2.05
CA HIS A 30 12.63 5.05 0.84
C HIS A 30 11.99 6.43 1.02
N PHE A 31 11.21 6.65 2.09
CA PHE A 31 10.68 7.97 2.45
C PHE A 31 11.66 8.80 3.30
N HIS A 32 12.51 8.19 4.11
CA HIS A 32 13.27 8.93 5.14
C HIS A 32 14.78 8.64 5.19
N HIS A 33 15.30 7.73 4.36
CA HIS A 33 16.75 7.44 4.22
C HIS A 33 17.40 8.09 3.01
N ALA A 34 16.62 8.72 2.11
CA ALA A 34 17.17 9.49 1.02
C ALA A 34 18.12 10.59 1.55
N PRO A 35 19.23 10.93 0.85
CA PRO A 35 20.23 11.88 1.33
C PRO A 35 19.68 13.23 1.81
N GLU A 36 18.58 13.70 1.22
CA GLU A 36 17.87 14.93 1.57
C GLU A 36 17.00 14.83 2.84
N HIS A 37 16.70 13.62 3.31
CA HIS A 37 15.82 13.36 4.45
C HIS A 37 16.49 12.65 5.63
N ARG A 38 17.61 11.96 5.39
CA ARG A 38 18.27 11.09 6.38
C ARG A 38 18.66 11.77 7.70
N GLU A 39 18.94 13.09 7.66
CA GLU A 39 19.35 13.87 8.83
C GLU A 39 18.19 14.66 9.47
N ARG A 40 16.97 14.56 8.90
CA ARG A 40 15.78 15.24 9.43
C ARG A 40 15.22 14.47 10.61
N GLU A 41 14.78 15.22 11.63
CA GLU A 41 13.81 14.71 12.60
C GLU A 41 12.53 14.31 11.86
N ILE A 42 11.83 13.33 12.39
CA ILE A 42 10.61 12.81 11.82
C ILE A 42 9.46 13.12 12.77
N VAL A 43 8.33 13.56 12.21
CA VAL A 43 7.09 13.75 12.96
C VAL A 43 6.10 12.70 12.51
N VAL A 44 5.48 12.01 13.46
CA VAL A 44 4.40 11.06 13.21
C VAL A 44 3.24 11.42 14.11
N ILE A 45 2.02 11.44 13.57
CA ILE A 45 0.83 11.86 14.32
C ILE A 45 -0.18 10.72 14.36
N ARG A 46 -0.52 10.25 15.57
CA ARG A 46 -1.68 9.39 15.82
C ARG A 46 -2.90 10.28 15.95
N SER A 47 -3.69 10.39 14.87
CA SER A 47 -4.90 11.22 14.82
C SER A 47 -6.16 10.42 15.15
N ASP A 48 -6.90 10.82 16.17
CA ASP A 48 -8.16 10.17 16.58
C ASP A 48 -9.20 10.20 15.44
N ALA A 49 -9.35 11.36 14.80
CA ALA A 49 -10.28 11.57 13.69
C ALA A 49 -9.98 10.67 12.47
N ALA A 50 -8.71 10.28 12.27
CA ALA A 50 -8.34 9.41 11.15
C ALA A 50 -8.95 8.00 11.28
N PHE A 51 -9.22 7.56 12.50
CA PHE A 51 -9.76 6.23 12.81
C PHE A 51 -11.26 6.25 13.10
N ALA A 52 -11.83 7.38 13.49
CA ALA A 52 -13.25 7.53 13.85
C ALA A 52 -14.22 7.65 12.64
N GLY A 53 -13.73 8.07 11.47
CA GLY A 53 -14.61 8.50 10.38
C GLY A 53 -15.46 7.40 9.70
N LYS A 54 -15.15 6.11 9.90
CA LYS A 54 -15.87 4.97 9.29
C LYS A 54 -15.79 3.74 10.20
N ALA A 55 -16.73 2.81 10.00
CA ALA A 55 -16.65 1.47 10.58
C ALA A 55 -15.56 0.64 9.88
N TYR A 56 -14.31 0.83 10.29
CA TYR A 56 -13.16 0.08 9.77
C TYR A 56 -13.11 -1.33 10.36
N HIS A 57 -12.51 -2.26 9.61
CA HIS A 57 -12.18 -3.56 10.18
C HIS A 57 -11.14 -3.39 11.30
N ARG A 58 -11.35 -4.06 12.44
CA ARG A 58 -10.50 -3.93 13.62
C ARG A 58 -9.04 -4.25 13.31
N GLN A 59 -8.78 -5.29 12.51
CA GLN A 59 -7.43 -5.61 12.03
C GLN A 59 -6.75 -4.48 11.26
N LYS A 60 -7.49 -3.68 10.48
CA LYS A 60 -6.90 -2.54 9.76
C LYS A 60 -6.45 -1.46 10.74
N LEU A 61 -7.28 -1.16 11.74
CA LEU A 61 -6.94 -0.19 12.78
C LEU A 61 -5.70 -0.64 13.55
N HIS A 62 -5.69 -1.91 13.95
CA HIS A 62 -4.55 -2.51 14.64
C HIS A 62 -3.27 -2.39 13.79
N LEU A 63 -3.28 -2.88 12.54
CA LEU A 63 -2.10 -2.83 11.66
C LEU A 63 -1.53 -1.43 11.48
N VAL A 64 -2.39 -0.41 11.36
CA VAL A 64 -1.95 0.98 11.18
C VAL A 64 -1.33 1.53 12.47
N LEU A 65 -1.98 1.32 13.63
CA LEU A 65 -1.45 1.79 14.92
C LEU A 65 -0.16 1.07 15.31
N ALA A 66 -0.13 -0.26 15.17
CA ALA A 66 1.08 -1.04 15.41
C ALA A 66 2.23 -0.57 14.51
N ALA A 67 1.98 -0.31 13.22
CA ALA A 67 3.03 0.21 12.34
C ALA A 67 3.58 1.57 12.79
N LEU A 68 2.71 2.49 13.23
CA LEU A 68 3.12 3.80 13.74
C LEU A 68 3.97 3.69 15.02
N TYR A 69 3.53 2.88 15.98
CA TYR A 69 4.22 2.72 17.26
C TYR A 69 5.54 1.97 17.09
N ARG A 70 5.55 0.87 16.32
CA ARG A 70 6.77 0.15 15.97
C ARG A 70 7.77 1.04 15.24
N PHE A 71 7.30 1.91 14.34
CA PHE A 71 8.17 2.86 13.65
C PHE A 71 8.79 3.89 14.60
N ALA A 72 8.01 4.42 15.56
CA ALA A 72 8.54 5.32 16.57
C ALA A 72 9.59 4.62 17.45
N ASP A 73 9.30 3.40 17.92
CA ASP A 73 10.24 2.60 18.74
C ASP A 73 11.54 2.29 17.98
N GLU A 74 11.45 1.90 16.71
CA GLU A 74 12.60 1.50 15.88
C GLU A 74 13.54 2.68 15.56
N HIS A 75 13.03 3.91 15.61
CA HIS A 75 13.79 5.11 15.25
C HIS A 75 14.10 6.04 16.43
N GLY A 76 13.58 5.73 17.63
CA GLY A 76 13.91 6.40 18.89
C GLY A 76 13.80 7.92 18.80
N ASP A 77 14.82 8.61 19.31
CA ASP A 77 14.87 10.09 19.41
C ASP A 77 14.74 10.83 18.07
N ARG A 78 14.86 10.14 16.94
CA ARG A 78 14.63 10.75 15.63
C ARG A 78 13.14 11.00 15.38
N VAL A 79 12.22 10.27 16.02
CA VAL A 79 10.78 10.34 15.77
C VAL A 79 10.04 11.01 16.92
N HIS A 80 9.30 12.07 16.60
CA HIS A 80 8.32 12.71 17.46
C HIS A 80 6.94 12.09 17.21
N LEU A 81 6.53 11.13 18.04
CA LEU A 81 5.18 10.56 18.02
C LEU A 81 4.22 11.45 18.81
N ILE A 82 3.24 12.04 18.12
CA ILE A 82 2.27 12.97 18.72
C ILE A 82 0.87 12.38 18.67
N HIS A 83 0.24 12.25 19.83
CA HIS A 83 -1.17 11.90 19.94
C HIS A 83 -2.00 13.18 19.89
N ALA A 84 -2.99 13.25 18.99
CA ALA A 84 -3.83 14.43 18.83
C ALA A 84 -5.21 14.08 18.24
N PRO A 85 -6.26 14.88 18.52
CA PRO A 85 -7.57 14.71 17.89
C PRO A 85 -7.50 14.74 16.35
N THR A 86 -6.73 15.69 15.80
CA THR A 86 -6.54 15.85 14.35
C THR A 86 -5.07 16.01 13.98
N TYR A 87 -4.72 15.72 12.73
CA TYR A 87 -3.38 16.02 12.18
C TYR A 87 -3.00 17.50 12.32
N ARG A 88 -3.96 18.41 12.11
CA ARG A 88 -3.72 19.86 12.23
C ARG A 88 -3.33 20.25 13.66
N GLU A 89 -4.05 19.70 14.64
CA GLU A 89 -3.71 19.93 16.05
C GLU A 89 -2.39 19.28 16.43
N GLY A 90 -2.09 18.09 15.92
CA GLY A 90 -0.79 17.44 16.13
C GLY A 90 0.37 18.29 15.63
N LEU A 91 0.26 18.87 14.43
CA LEU A 91 1.26 19.79 13.88
C LEU A 91 1.38 21.09 14.71
N ARG A 92 0.25 21.63 15.18
CA ARG A 92 0.28 22.81 16.07
C ARG A 92 0.94 22.50 17.41
N ARG A 93 0.69 21.31 17.98
CA ARG A 93 1.35 20.85 19.22
C ARG A 93 2.85 20.64 19.03
N PHE A 94 3.28 20.18 17.85
CA PHE A 94 4.70 20.10 17.52
C PHE A 94 5.39 21.47 17.51
N GLY A 95 4.66 22.52 17.13
CA GLY A 95 5.11 23.92 17.28
C GLY A 95 6.14 24.39 16.26
N ARG A 96 6.49 23.56 15.27
CA ARG A 96 7.41 23.89 14.16
C ARG A 96 6.76 23.54 12.83
N THR A 97 7.19 24.22 11.77
CA THR A 97 6.81 23.84 10.40
C THR A 97 7.39 22.47 10.05
N VAL A 98 6.73 21.78 9.13
CA VAL A 98 7.20 20.47 8.63
C VAL A 98 7.31 20.47 7.11
N VAL A 99 8.10 19.54 6.59
CA VAL A 99 8.02 19.11 5.20
C VAL A 99 7.32 17.76 5.12
N VAL A 100 6.74 17.41 3.97
CA VAL A 100 5.94 16.18 3.84
C VAL A 100 6.02 15.63 2.42
N HIS A 101 5.86 14.32 2.25
CA HIS A 101 5.63 13.75 0.92
C HIS A 101 4.17 13.89 0.49
N GLU A 102 3.94 14.01 -0.81
CA GLU A 102 2.59 13.97 -1.36
C GLU A 102 1.81 12.74 -0.85
N PRO A 103 0.62 12.93 -0.26
CA PRO A 103 -0.16 11.81 0.24
C PRO A 103 -0.87 11.06 -0.89
N ASN A 104 -1.30 9.83 -0.58
CA ASN A 104 -1.84 8.89 -1.57
C ASN A 104 -3.35 9.06 -1.85
N SER A 105 -4.04 9.97 -1.15
CA SER A 105 -5.48 10.23 -1.37
C SER A 105 -5.75 11.69 -1.68
N HIS A 106 -6.78 11.97 -2.49
CA HIS A 106 -7.18 13.34 -2.82
C HIS A 106 -7.60 14.17 -1.61
N ALA A 107 -8.27 13.55 -0.64
CA ALA A 107 -8.69 14.24 0.57
C ALA A 107 -7.47 14.69 1.38
N ALA A 108 -6.47 13.81 1.53
CA ALA A 108 -5.22 14.13 2.21
C ALA A 108 -4.39 15.14 1.41
N ASP A 109 -4.31 15.04 0.07
CA ASP A 109 -3.55 15.98 -0.77
C ASP A 109 -4.14 17.40 -0.65
N ARG A 110 -5.46 17.55 -0.76
CA ARG A 110 -6.13 18.84 -0.53
C ARG A 110 -5.91 19.34 0.89
N PHE A 111 -5.90 18.45 1.88
CA PHE A 111 -5.64 18.83 3.26
C PHE A 111 -4.22 19.35 3.47
N VAL A 112 -3.21 18.65 2.96
CA VAL A 112 -1.80 19.06 3.03
C VAL A 112 -1.56 20.38 2.30
N ARG A 113 -2.20 20.60 1.14
CA ARG A 113 -2.11 21.89 0.43
C ARG A 113 -2.68 23.06 1.25
N ARG A 114 -3.80 22.87 1.95
CA ARG A 114 -4.31 23.88 2.89
C ARG A 114 -3.35 24.11 4.06
N LEU A 115 -2.74 23.06 4.60
CA LEU A 115 -1.73 23.23 5.66
C LEU A 115 -0.49 23.99 5.17
N HIS A 116 -0.16 23.86 3.89
CA HIS A 116 0.90 24.65 3.25
C HIS A 116 0.51 26.13 3.12
N GLU A 117 -0.71 26.44 2.67
CA GLU A 117 -1.26 27.80 2.65
C GLU A 117 -1.34 28.42 4.05
N GLU A 118 -1.61 27.62 5.08
CA GLU A 118 -1.64 28.02 6.49
C GLU A 118 -0.23 28.16 7.12
N GLY A 119 0.84 27.85 6.38
CA GLY A 119 2.22 27.94 6.87
C GLY A 119 2.65 26.84 7.84
N LEU A 120 1.83 25.80 8.06
CA LEU A 120 2.18 24.64 8.89
C LEU A 120 3.08 23.64 8.13
N VAL A 121 2.92 23.55 6.81
CA VAL A 121 3.76 22.74 5.92
C VAL A 121 4.60 23.68 5.07
N GLU A 122 5.92 23.61 5.18
CA GLU A 122 6.84 24.45 4.40
C GLU A 122 6.96 23.97 2.95
N ARG A 123 7.03 22.65 2.75
CA ARG A 123 7.24 22.06 1.42
C ARG A 123 6.57 20.69 1.28
N ILE A 124 6.07 20.42 0.09
CA ILE A 124 5.52 19.12 -0.31
C ILE A 124 6.45 18.48 -1.35
N PHE A 125 7.04 17.34 -1.02
CA PHE A 125 7.91 16.57 -1.90
C PHE A 125 7.12 15.53 -2.71
N PRO A 126 7.56 15.17 -3.93
CA PRO A 126 7.05 14.00 -4.61
C PRO A 126 7.13 12.75 -3.72
N THR A 127 6.15 11.86 -3.84
CA THR A 127 6.14 10.62 -3.06
C THR A 127 6.96 9.53 -3.74
N PRO A 128 7.89 8.88 -3.02
CA PRO A 128 8.59 7.69 -3.51
C PRO A 128 7.74 6.40 -3.37
N GLY A 129 6.50 6.49 -2.85
CA GLY A 129 5.59 5.36 -2.71
C GLY A 129 5.00 4.83 -4.03
N PHE A 130 5.23 5.54 -5.13
CA PHE A 130 4.92 5.10 -6.49
C PHE A 130 6.20 5.12 -7.32
N ALA A 131 6.38 4.14 -8.21
CA ALA A 131 7.58 4.13 -9.06
C ALA A 131 7.58 5.27 -10.10
N LEU A 132 6.42 5.81 -10.45
CA LEU A 132 6.26 6.92 -11.40
C LEU A 132 5.65 8.13 -10.69
N PRO A 133 6.36 9.28 -10.63
CA PRO A 133 5.82 10.53 -10.13
C PRO A 133 4.58 11.00 -10.90
N LYS A 134 3.66 11.70 -10.23
CA LYS A 134 2.43 12.25 -10.83
C LYS A 134 2.69 13.13 -12.05
N ALA A 135 3.74 13.94 -12.03
CA ALA A 135 4.11 14.82 -13.13
C ALA A 135 4.50 14.03 -14.39
N GLU A 136 5.22 12.93 -14.23
CA GLU A 136 5.63 12.07 -15.33
C GLU A 136 4.46 11.25 -15.87
N PHE A 137 3.57 10.78 -14.99
CA PHE A 137 2.31 10.20 -15.41
C PHE A 137 1.50 11.19 -16.27
N ALA A 138 1.37 12.44 -15.82
CA ALA A 138 0.64 13.48 -16.55
C ALA A 138 1.28 13.78 -17.91
N ALA A 139 2.61 13.71 -18.01
CA ALA A 139 3.33 13.82 -19.27
C ALA A 139 3.03 12.64 -20.21
N TRP A 140 3.09 11.40 -19.70
CA TRP A 140 2.75 10.20 -20.47
C TRP A 140 1.30 10.23 -20.97
N ALA A 141 0.37 10.71 -20.15
CA ALA A 141 -1.06 10.79 -20.46
C ALA A 141 -1.41 11.89 -21.49
N ARG A 142 -0.58 12.93 -21.61
CA ARG A 142 -0.90 14.13 -22.40
C ARG A 142 -1.12 13.79 -23.87
N GLY A 143 -2.21 14.29 -24.44
CA GLY A 143 -2.54 14.13 -25.87
C GLY A 143 -3.04 12.74 -26.28
N ARG A 144 -3.11 11.77 -25.36
CA ARG A 144 -3.64 10.43 -25.65
C ARG A 144 -5.17 10.43 -25.68
N LYS A 145 -5.74 9.86 -26.73
CA LYS A 145 -7.21 9.70 -26.89
C LYS A 145 -7.76 8.43 -26.22
N ARG A 146 -6.89 7.47 -25.87
CA ARG A 146 -7.24 6.20 -25.23
C ARG A 146 -6.23 5.86 -24.14
N PHE A 147 -6.74 5.32 -23.04
CA PHE A 147 -5.94 4.86 -21.89
C PHE A 147 -6.10 3.35 -21.79
N LEU A 148 -5.15 2.62 -22.35
CA LEU A 148 -5.04 1.19 -22.15
C LEU A 148 -3.98 0.96 -21.07
N MET A 149 -4.34 0.20 -20.04
CA MET A 149 -3.39 -0.15 -18.99
C MET A 149 -2.22 -0.94 -19.59
N GLU A 150 -2.47 -1.77 -20.59
CA GLU A 150 -1.43 -2.52 -21.30
C GLU A 150 -0.34 -1.60 -21.89
N ASP A 151 -0.72 -0.53 -22.59
CA ASP A 151 0.23 0.46 -23.11
C ASP A 151 1.03 1.13 -21.98
N PHE A 152 0.36 1.44 -20.88
CA PHE A 152 1.02 2.02 -19.70
C PHE A 152 2.05 1.06 -19.13
N TYR A 153 1.67 -0.20 -18.94
CA TYR A 153 2.55 -1.26 -18.44
C TYR A 153 3.77 -1.49 -19.34
N HIS A 154 3.59 -1.54 -20.66
CA HIS A 154 4.70 -1.66 -21.61
C HIS A 154 5.66 -0.46 -21.50
N ALA A 155 5.11 0.75 -21.37
CA ALA A 155 5.90 1.96 -21.15
C ALA A 155 6.67 1.91 -19.82
N GLN A 156 6.07 1.40 -18.75
CA GLN A 156 6.75 1.24 -17.46
C GLN A 156 7.86 0.19 -17.52
N ARG A 157 7.63 -0.97 -18.16
CA ARG A 157 8.67 -1.98 -18.36
C ARG A 157 9.88 -1.45 -19.10
N ARG A 158 9.66 -0.66 -20.17
CA ARG A 158 10.76 0.00 -20.90
C ARG A 158 11.46 1.04 -20.03
N ARG A 159 10.70 1.94 -19.39
CA ARG A 159 11.23 3.02 -18.54
C ARG A 159 12.11 2.49 -17.41
N PHE A 160 11.66 1.42 -16.76
CA PHE A 160 12.36 0.82 -15.65
C PHE A 160 13.23 -0.35 -16.09
N GLU A 161 13.39 -0.64 -17.38
CA GLU A 161 14.22 -1.75 -17.86
C GLU A 161 13.89 -3.10 -17.14
N VAL A 162 12.60 -3.42 -17.03
CA VAL A 162 12.10 -4.61 -16.34
C VAL A 162 11.65 -5.65 -17.35
N LEU A 163 12.29 -6.82 -17.32
CA LEU A 163 12.08 -7.92 -18.25
C LEU A 163 12.23 -7.48 -19.72
N VAL A 164 13.11 -6.54 -20.05
CA VAL A 164 13.34 -6.11 -21.45
C VAL A 164 14.77 -6.39 -21.87
N GLU A 165 14.96 -6.68 -23.15
CA GLU A 165 16.25 -6.81 -23.82
C GLU A 165 16.30 -5.76 -24.94
N GLY A 166 17.04 -4.68 -24.70
CA GLY A 166 16.96 -3.49 -25.56
C GLY A 166 15.56 -2.88 -25.55
N ALA A 167 14.88 -2.88 -26.70
CA ALA A 167 13.51 -2.35 -26.85
C ALA A 167 12.41 -3.42 -26.69
N ASP A 168 12.80 -4.69 -26.70
CA ASP A 168 11.91 -5.83 -26.85
C ASP A 168 11.64 -6.53 -25.51
N PRO A 169 10.45 -7.14 -25.33
CA PRO A 169 10.16 -7.88 -24.12
C PRO A 169 10.91 -9.21 -24.10
N VAL A 170 11.50 -9.54 -22.96
CA VAL A 170 12.01 -10.90 -22.68
C VAL A 170 10.91 -11.93 -22.95
N GLY A 171 11.28 -13.02 -23.62
CA GLY A 171 10.36 -14.09 -24.00
C GLY A 171 9.46 -13.76 -25.20
N GLY A 172 9.71 -12.65 -25.89
CA GLY A 172 9.01 -12.26 -27.12
C GLY A 172 7.57 -11.78 -26.92
N GLN A 173 7.08 -11.72 -25.68
CA GLN A 173 5.72 -11.30 -25.36
C GLN A 173 5.71 -10.32 -24.17
N TRP A 174 4.83 -9.34 -24.24
CA TRP A 174 4.69 -8.37 -23.15
C TRP A 174 3.90 -8.90 -21.96
N ASN A 175 3.06 -9.91 -22.15
CA ASN A 175 2.12 -10.40 -21.16
C ASN A 175 1.88 -11.91 -21.33
N PHE A 176 1.98 -12.66 -20.23
CA PHE A 176 1.77 -14.12 -20.19
C PHE A 176 0.45 -14.51 -19.48
N ASP A 177 -0.55 -13.61 -19.43
CA ASP A 177 -1.82 -13.81 -18.71
C ASP A 177 -2.57 -15.10 -19.10
N HIS A 178 -2.48 -15.50 -20.38
CA HIS A 178 -3.12 -16.71 -20.87
C HIS A 178 -2.53 -17.98 -20.26
N GLU A 179 -1.24 -17.98 -19.92
CA GLU A 179 -0.55 -19.10 -19.27
C GLU A 179 -0.83 -19.15 -17.76
N ASN A 180 -1.49 -18.12 -17.21
CA ASN A 180 -1.71 -17.97 -15.77
C ASN A 180 -3.15 -18.34 -15.33
N ARG A 181 -3.91 -19.06 -16.17
CA ARG A 181 -5.31 -19.42 -15.90
C ARG A 181 -5.54 -20.93 -15.89
N HIS A 182 -4.85 -21.62 -14.98
CA HIS A 182 -5.13 -23.04 -14.77
C HIS A 182 -6.35 -23.23 -13.86
N PRO A 183 -7.15 -24.30 -14.06
CA PRO A 183 -8.19 -24.65 -13.11
C PRO A 183 -7.58 -24.96 -11.72
N PRO A 184 -8.34 -24.78 -10.64
CA PRO A 184 -7.88 -25.17 -9.31
C PRO A 184 -7.48 -26.65 -9.30
N PRO A 185 -6.38 -27.02 -8.61
CA PRO A 185 -5.98 -28.41 -8.50
C PRO A 185 -7.02 -29.21 -7.72
N HIS A 186 -7.13 -30.51 -8.03
CA HIS A 186 -7.99 -31.45 -7.30
C HIS A 186 -7.37 -31.88 -5.96
N THR A 187 -6.99 -30.90 -5.13
CA THR A 187 -6.32 -31.08 -3.83
C THR A 187 -6.93 -30.11 -2.83
N GLU A 188 -6.99 -30.47 -1.54
CA GLU A 188 -7.52 -29.56 -0.51
C GLU A 188 -6.65 -28.30 -0.31
N ARG A 189 -5.33 -28.45 -0.47
CA ARG A 189 -4.34 -27.39 -0.33
C ARG A 189 -3.33 -27.48 -1.46
N LEU A 190 -2.72 -26.35 -1.83
CA LEU A 190 -1.77 -26.29 -2.94
C LEU A 190 -0.42 -26.98 -2.63
N GLY A 191 -0.12 -27.23 -1.34
CA GLY A 191 1.14 -27.85 -0.92
C GLY A 191 2.34 -26.89 -0.89
N VAL A 192 2.13 -25.61 -1.18
CA VAL A 192 3.16 -24.57 -1.12
C VAL A 192 3.41 -24.16 0.34
N PRO A 193 4.67 -23.96 0.78
CA PRO A 193 4.97 -23.56 2.16
C PRO A 193 4.13 -22.37 2.62
N ALA A 194 3.64 -22.43 3.87
CA ALA A 194 2.79 -21.39 4.43
C ALA A 194 3.40 -19.99 4.27
N PRO A 195 2.57 -18.94 4.11
CA PRO A 195 3.07 -17.58 4.10
C PRO A 195 3.82 -17.26 5.38
N TRP A 196 4.69 -16.26 5.32
CA TRP A 196 5.31 -15.74 6.53
C TRP A 196 4.23 -15.14 7.42
N GLN A 197 4.28 -15.42 8.72
CA GLN A 197 3.37 -14.86 9.71
C GLN A 197 4.16 -13.96 10.67
N PRO A 198 3.62 -12.79 11.02
CA PRO A 198 4.23 -11.95 12.03
C PRO A 198 4.17 -12.61 13.41
N ARG A 199 5.08 -12.18 14.27
CA ARG A 199 5.01 -12.44 15.70
C ARG A 199 4.59 -11.14 16.36
N GLU A 200 3.54 -11.22 17.16
CA GLU A 200 3.06 -10.09 17.93
C GLU A 200 3.90 -9.90 19.19
N ASN A 201 3.91 -8.68 19.70
CA ASN A 201 4.61 -8.29 20.93
C ASN A 201 3.78 -7.30 21.75
N ASP A 202 4.37 -6.75 22.81
CA ASP A 202 3.71 -5.83 23.74
C ASP A 202 3.07 -4.61 23.07
N VAL A 203 3.57 -4.17 21.91
CA VAL A 203 2.97 -3.06 21.13
C VAL A 203 1.61 -3.47 20.56
N ASP A 204 1.46 -4.73 20.14
CA ASP A 204 0.20 -5.26 19.63
C ASP A 204 -0.86 -5.35 20.74
N ASP A 205 -0.44 -5.69 21.96
CA ASP A 205 -1.32 -5.72 23.14
C ASP A 205 -1.72 -4.30 23.57
N GLN A 206 -0.77 -3.36 23.59
CA GLN A 206 -1.06 -1.94 23.80
C GLN A 206 -2.11 -1.41 22.80
N VAL A 207 -1.95 -1.77 21.52
CA VAL A 207 -2.88 -1.34 20.47
C VAL A 207 -4.28 -1.94 20.67
N ARG A 208 -4.38 -3.21 21.09
CA ARG A 208 -5.68 -3.83 21.43
C ARG A 208 -6.38 -3.10 22.55
N ASP A 209 -5.67 -2.82 23.63
CA ASP A 209 -6.21 -2.10 24.78
C ASP A 209 -6.69 -0.70 24.39
N GLU A 210 -5.94 -0.02 23.52
CA GLU A 210 -6.32 1.29 23.01
C GLU A 210 -7.59 1.23 22.14
N LEU A 211 -7.70 0.23 21.27
CA LEU A 211 -8.89 0.01 20.45
C LEU A 211 -10.11 -0.37 21.29
N ASP A 212 -9.93 -1.16 22.36
CA ASP A 212 -11.00 -1.53 23.28
C ASP A 212 -11.52 -0.34 24.06
N ARG A 213 -10.61 0.48 24.62
CA ARG A 213 -11.00 1.74 25.27
C ARG A 213 -11.72 2.67 24.32
N ALA A 214 -11.21 2.84 23.09
CA ALA A 214 -11.83 3.71 22.10
C ALA A 214 -13.21 3.21 21.64
N ALA A 215 -13.39 1.89 21.50
CA ALA A 215 -14.69 1.30 21.17
C ALA A 215 -15.69 1.43 22.33
N ALA A 216 -15.25 1.16 23.57
CA ALA A 216 -16.07 1.29 24.76
C ALA A 216 -16.53 2.75 25.01
N ALA A 217 -15.67 3.72 24.68
CA ALA A 217 -16.00 5.14 24.74
C ALA A 217 -16.88 5.62 23.57
N GLY A 218 -17.21 4.76 22.60
CA GLY A 218 -17.98 5.12 21.42
C GLY A 218 -17.23 6.01 20.42
N ALA A 219 -15.90 6.15 20.55
CA ALA A 219 -15.07 6.95 19.66
C ALA A 219 -14.82 6.26 18.30
N ILE A 220 -14.91 4.93 18.27
CA ILE A 220 -14.82 4.11 17.05
C ILE A 220 -15.89 3.00 17.07
N HIS A 221 -16.25 2.51 15.88
CA HIS A 221 -17.19 1.39 15.71
C HIS A 221 -16.59 0.30 14.82
N PRO A 222 -15.56 -0.42 15.29
CA PRO A 222 -14.85 -1.39 14.48
C PRO A 222 -15.70 -2.64 14.20
N VAL A 223 -15.41 -3.29 13.07
CA VAL A 223 -16.00 -4.60 12.71
C VAL A 223 -14.93 -5.69 12.68
N GLY A 224 -15.31 -6.93 12.98
CA GLY A 224 -14.40 -8.08 12.94
C GLY A 224 -13.36 -8.11 14.06
N VAL A 225 -12.39 -9.01 13.92
CA VAL A 225 -11.33 -9.28 14.91
C VAL A 225 -9.97 -8.88 14.36
N ASP A 226 -9.03 -8.54 15.22
CA ASP A 226 -7.72 -8.01 14.86
C ASP A 226 -6.55 -8.97 15.05
N GLY A 227 -6.74 -10.06 15.81
CA GLY A 227 -5.68 -10.98 16.19
C GLY A 227 -5.91 -12.45 15.81
N PRO A 228 -4.81 -13.21 15.61
CA PRO A 228 -3.44 -12.71 15.44
C PRO A 228 -3.29 -11.98 14.09
N ARG A 229 -2.36 -11.02 14.03
CA ARG A 229 -2.00 -10.29 12.82
C ARG A 229 -1.55 -11.25 11.74
N ARG A 230 -1.92 -10.91 10.50
CA ARG A 230 -1.56 -11.68 9.30
C ARG A 230 -0.55 -10.97 8.41
N PHE A 231 -0.25 -9.71 8.71
CA PHE A 231 0.54 -8.84 7.84
C PHE A 231 1.64 -8.13 8.62
N ALA A 232 2.73 -7.86 7.90
CA ALA A 232 3.85 -7.08 8.38
C ALA A 232 3.46 -5.62 8.66
N VAL A 233 3.97 -5.10 9.77
CA VAL A 233 3.82 -3.70 10.19
C VAL A 233 5.16 -2.96 10.25
N THR A 234 6.29 -3.66 10.10
CA THR A 234 7.64 -3.06 10.03
C THR A 234 8.34 -3.37 8.70
N HIS A 235 9.35 -2.58 8.33
CA HIS A 235 10.10 -2.79 7.09
C HIS A 235 10.79 -4.17 7.06
N ASP A 236 11.35 -4.59 8.19
CA ASP A 236 12.06 -5.86 8.32
C ASP A 236 11.10 -7.06 8.26
N GLU A 237 9.93 -6.96 8.91
CA GLU A 237 8.85 -7.92 8.72
C GLU A 237 8.40 -8.02 7.26
N ALA A 238 8.21 -6.88 6.59
CA ALA A 238 7.79 -6.84 5.21
C ALA A 238 8.83 -7.46 4.27
N ARG A 239 10.12 -7.25 4.55
CA ARG A 239 11.22 -7.91 3.83
C ARG A 239 11.22 -9.42 4.03
N ARG A 240 10.93 -9.92 5.23
CA ARG A 240 10.77 -11.37 5.49
C ARG A 240 9.59 -11.95 4.73
N ALA A 241 8.44 -11.27 4.75
CA ALA A 241 7.25 -11.66 4.01
C ALA A 241 7.53 -11.72 2.50
N LEU A 242 8.19 -10.69 1.96
CA LEU A 242 8.60 -10.63 0.56
C LEU A 242 9.52 -11.81 0.19
N ARG A 243 10.59 -12.05 0.96
CA ARG A 243 11.50 -13.18 0.69
C ARG A 243 10.76 -14.51 0.70
N ARG A 244 9.90 -14.76 1.71
CA ARG A 244 9.08 -15.98 1.77
C ARG A 244 8.19 -16.14 0.54
N PHE A 245 7.56 -15.07 0.08
CA PHE A 245 6.77 -15.11 -1.15
C PHE A 245 7.64 -15.44 -2.36
N LEU A 246 8.73 -14.69 -2.57
CA LEU A 246 9.57 -14.83 -3.75
C LEU A 246 10.20 -16.22 -3.86
N ASP A 247 10.57 -16.82 -2.73
CA ASP A 247 11.31 -18.08 -2.72
C ASP A 247 10.37 -19.30 -2.71
N ALA A 248 9.18 -19.19 -2.12
CA ALA A 248 8.26 -20.34 -1.97
C ALA A 248 7.03 -20.29 -2.89
N ARG A 249 6.56 -19.09 -3.27
CA ARG A 249 5.22 -18.88 -3.85
C ARG A 249 5.23 -18.23 -5.22
N LEU A 250 6.25 -17.43 -5.55
CA LEU A 250 6.43 -16.89 -6.90
C LEU A 250 6.48 -17.99 -7.98
N PRO A 251 7.12 -19.16 -7.76
CA PRO A 251 7.16 -20.21 -8.77
C PRO A 251 5.78 -20.72 -9.20
N THR A 252 4.81 -20.69 -8.28
CA THR A 252 3.44 -21.16 -8.49
C THR A 252 2.43 -20.02 -8.62
N PHE A 253 2.88 -18.75 -8.64
CA PHE A 253 2.00 -17.58 -8.64
C PHE A 253 1.13 -17.52 -9.89
N GLY A 254 1.76 -17.61 -11.06
CA GLY A 254 1.08 -17.49 -12.35
C GLY A 254 -0.03 -18.53 -12.53
N PRO A 255 0.28 -19.83 -12.54
CA PRO A 255 -0.71 -20.87 -12.79
C PRO A 255 -1.90 -20.85 -11.82
N GLN A 256 -1.69 -20.40 -10.59
CA GLN A 256 -2.69 -20.43 -9.51
C GLN A 256 -3.30 -19.06 -9.22
N GLN A 257 -3.10 -18.07 -10.09
CA GLN A 257 -3.47 -16.68 -9.83
C GLN A 257 -4.98 -16.50 -9.60
N ASP A 258 -5.80 -17.25 -10.35
CA ASP A 258 -7.27 -17.19 -10.30
C ASP A 258 -7.88 -18.41 -9.60
N ALA A 259 -7.05 -19.32 -9.08
CA ALA A 259 -7.51 -20.53 -8.39
C ALA A 259 -7.87 -20.25 -6.92
N MET A 260 -8.89 -20.93 -6.42
CA MET A 260 -9.29 -20.88 -5.01
C MET A 260 -9.50 -22.29 -4.49
N LEU A 261 -8.95 -22.57 -3.30
CA LEU A 261 -9.21 -23.79 -2.55
C LEU A 261 -9.82 -23.43 -1.19
N SER A 262 -10.86 -24.15 -0.77
CA SER A 262 -11.60 -23.84 0.45
C SER A 262 -10.75 -23.93 1.73
N GLN A 263 -9.73 -24.79 1.72
CA GLN A 263 -8.82 -24.97 2.86
C GLN A 263 -7.53 -24.15 2.74
N ASP A 264 -7.23 -23.54 1.60
CA ASP A 264 -6.02 -22.74 1.38
C ASP A 264 -6.38 -21.30 1.03
N TRP A 265 -6.54 -20.48 2.07
CA TRP A 265 -6.91 -19.07 1.93
C TRP A 265 -5.84 -18.22 1.25
N ALA A 266 -4.58 -18.66 1.23
CA ALA A 266 -3.46 -17.89 0.72
C ALA A 266 -2.99 -18.34 -0.66
N MET A 267 -3.23 -19.60 -1.05
CA MET A 267 -2.84 -20.16 -2.36
C MET A 267 -1.37 -19.85 -2.70
N SER A 268 -1.09 -19.22 -3.84
CA SER A 268 0.24 -18.71 -4.20
C SER A 268 0.38 -17.20 -3.99
N HIS A 269 -0.58 -16.54 -3.34
CA HIS A 269 -0.58 -15.07 -3.24
C HIS A 269 0.52 -14.54 -2.33
N ALA A 270 0.98 -13.34 -2.65
CA ALA A 270 2.10 -12.69 -1.98
C ALA A 270 1.76 -12.15 -0.59
N LEU A 271 0.49 -11.79 -0.35
CA LEU A 271 0.04 -11.13 0.89
C LEU A 271 0.82 -9.84 1.22
N LEU A 272 1.34 -9.15 0.18
CA LEU A 272 2.14 -7.93 0.32
C LEU A 272 1.33 -6.64 0.16
N SER A 273 0.02 -6.71 -0.07
CA SER A 273 -0.81 -5.52 -0.28
C SER A 273 -0.78 -4.58 0.92
N VAL A 274 -0.83 -5.12 2.15
CA VAL A 274 -0.75 -4.34 3.39
C VAL A 274 0.63 -3.68 3.55
N PRO A 275 1.77 -4.39 3.55
CA PRO A 275 3.06 -3.74 3.71
C PRO A 275 3.39 -2.75 2.58
N LEU A 276 2.94 -3.00 1.33
CA LEU A 276 3.04 -2.02 0.26
C LEU A 276 2.19 -0.76 0.54
N ASN A 277 0.97 -0.93 1.09
CA ASN A 277 0.09 0.19 1.47
C ASN A 277 0.57 0.97 2.69
N LEU A 278 1.35 0.35 3.58
CA LEU A 278 1.98 1.04 4.71
C LEU A 278 3.28 1.74 4.29
N GLY A 279 3.66 1.64 3.01
CA GLY A 279 4.91 2.18 2.50
C GLY A 279 6.14 1.41 2.99
N LEU A 280 5.98 0.21 3.57
CA LEU A 280 7.09 -0.57 4.14
C LEU A 280 7.96 -1.23 3.07
N LEU A 281 7.46 -1.35 1.84
CA LEU A 281 8.20 -1.89 0.70
C LEU A 281 8.20 -0.89 -0.44
N ASP A 282 9.38 -0.62 -1.01
CA ASP A 282 9.49 0.09 -2.28
C ASP A 282 8.95 -0.81 -3.42
N PRO A 283 7.92 -0.38 -4.17
CA PRO A 283 7.36 -1.14 -5.27
C PRO A 283 8.40 -1.55 -6.32
N LEU A 284 9.35 -0.67 -6.67
CA LEU A 284 10.35 -0.99 -7.68
C LEU A 284 11.36 -2.00 -7.13
N GLY A 285 11.78 -1.83 -5.87
CA GLY A 285 12.59 -2.82 -5.15
C GLY A 285 11.93 -4.21 -5.07
N VAL A 286 10.60 -4.30 -4.97
CA VAL A 286 9.86 -5.57 -5.04
C VAL A 286 9.94 -6.18 -6.44
N VAL A 287 9.71 -5.38 -7.48
CA VAL A 287 9.79 -5.81 -8.89
C VAL A 287 11.17 -6.34 -9.23
N ARG A 288 12.23 -5.61 -8.86
CA ARG A 288 13.63 -6.04 -9.09
C ARG A 288 13.97 -7.34 -8.39
N GLN A 289 13.44 -7.54 -7.18
CA GLN A 289 13.66 -8.80 -6.48
C GLN A 289 12.96 -9.97 -7.16
N ALA A 290 11.73 -9.80 -7.67
CA ALA A 290 11.05 -10.83 -8.44
C ALA A 290 11.78 -11.16 -9.76
N GLU A 291 12.15 -10.12 -10.51
CA GLU A 291 12.94 -10.27 -11.74
C GLU A 291 14.23 -11.04 -11.50
N ARG A 292 14.92 -10.76 -10.38
CA ARG A 292 16.14 -11.49 -10.01
C ARG A 292 15.90 -12.99 -9.84
N ARG A 293 14.79 -13.41 -9.21
CA ARG A 293 14.49 -14.85 -9.03
C ARG A 293 14.30 -15.55 -10.38
N TRP A 294 13.67 -14.89 -11.34
CA TRP A 294 13.57 -15.42 -12.70
C TRP A 294 14.94 -15.53 -13.37
N ARG A 295 15.77 -14.47 -13.31
CA ARG A 295 17.14 -14.50 -13.89
C ARG A 295 18.03 -15.58 -13.26
N GLU A 296 17.82 -15.88 -11.97
CA GLU A 296 18.48 -16.96 -11.24
C GLU A 296 17.90 -18.36 -11.54
N GLY A 297 16.90 -18.49 -12.42
CA GLY A 297 16.24 -19.76 -12.75
C GLY A 297 15.32 -20.31 -11.65
N ARG A 298 14.98 -19.50 -10.64
CA ARG A 298 14.20 -19.91 -9.46
C ARG A 298 12.70 -19.73 -9.60
N ALA A 299 12.24 -19.01 -10.63
CA ALA A 299 10.82 -18.81 -10.92
C ALA A 299 10.61 -18.75 -12.44
N PRO A 300 9.46 -19.25 -12.96
CA PRO A 300 9.15 -19.19 -14.38
C PRO A 300 8.86 -17.75 -14.81
N LEU A 301 9.10 -17.46 -16.10
CA LEU A 301 8.88 -16.13 -16.67
C LEU A 301 7.41 -15.71 -16.54
N ALA A 302 6.46 -16.58 -16.92
CA ALA A 302 5.03 -16.25 -16.90
C ALA A 302 4.50 -15.84 -15.52
N GLY A 303 4.89 -16.58 -14.46
CA GLY A 303 4.53 -16.26 -13.09
C GLY A 303 5.22 -14.99 -12.57
N THR A 304 6.49 -14.79 -12.96
CA THR A 304 7.26 -13.59 -12.58
C THR A 304 6.72 -12.34 -13.25
N GLU A 305 6.45 -12.39 -14.55
CA GLU A 305 5.81 -11.33 -15.32
C GLU A 305 4.41 -11.04 -14.76
N GLY A 306 3.61 -12.06 -14.48
CA GLY A 306 2.28 -11.90 -13.88
C GLY A 306 2.33 -11.14 -12.55
N PHE A 307 3.26 -11.49 -11.66
CA PHE A 307 3.45 -10.78 -10.39
C PHE A 307 3.94 -9.34 -10.61
N ILE A 308 4.96 -9.14 -11.42
CA ILE A 308 5.52 -7.81 -11.76
C ILE A 308 4.44 -6.92 -12.37
N ARG A 309 3.60 -7.47 -13.25
CA ARG A 309 2.48 -6.77 -13.85
C ARG A 309 1.49 -6.31 -12.81
N GLN A 310 1.15 -7.11 -11.78
CA GLN A 310 0.28 -6.65 -10.69
C GLN A 310 0.93 -5.51 -9.89
N VAL A 311 2.22 -5.60 -9.57
CA VAL A 311 2.91 -4.53 -8.81
C VAL A 311 2.99 -3.25 -9.64
N LEU A 312 3.44 -3.34 -10.90
CA LEU A 312 3.57 -2.18 -11.78
C LEU A 312 2.20 -1.60 -12.19
N ARG A 313 1.19 -2.43 -12.49
CA ARG A 313 -0.16 -1.99 -12.86
C ARG A 313 -0.86 -1.21 -11.75
N TRP A 314 -0.64 -1.51 -10.48
CA TRP A 314 -1.44 -0.90 -9.39
C TRP A 314 -0.64 0.06 -8.50
N ARG A 315 0.70 -0.04 -8.49
CA ARG A 315 1.60 0.78 -7.67
C ARG A 315 2.48 1.74 -8.46
N VAL A 316 2.32 1.76 -9.78
CA VAL A 316 2.82 2.82 -10.65
C VAL A 316 1.65 3.60 -11.26
N ASP A 317 0.45 3.02 -11.22
CA ASP A 317 -0.70 3.57 -11.90
C ASP A 317 -1.60 4.38 -10.96
N LEU A 318 -1.47 5.70 -11.06
CA LEU A 318 -2.53 6.62 -10.69
C LEU A 318 -3.53 6.82 -11.85
N ALA A 319 -3.43 6.11 -12.99
CA ALA A 319 -4.27 6.37 -14.18
C ALA A 319 -5.76 6.28 -13.94
N PRO A 320 -6.34 5.31 -13.20
CA PRO A 320 -7.78 5.31 -13.02
C PRO A 320 -8.25 6.60 -12.34
N VAL A 321 -7.42 7.11 -11.43
CA VAL A 321 -7.66 8.29 -10.61
C VAL A 321 -7.39 9.59 -11.39
N LEU A 322 -6.36 9.61 -12.25
CA LEU A 322 -5.99 10.78 -13.05
C LEU A 322 -6.79 10.88 -14.36
N ALA A 323 -7.21 9.75 -14.96
CA ALA A 323 -8.10 9.72 -16.13
C ALA A 323 -9.47 10.35 -15.81
N LEU A 324 -10.03 10.04 -14.63
CA LEU A 324 -11.25 10.67 -14.13
C LEU A 324 -11.13 12.20 -14.01
N ARG A 325 -9.94 12.72 -13.67
CA ARG A 325 -9.67 14.16 -13.59
C ARG A 325 -9.47 14.82 -14.95
N ALA A 326 -9.05 14.07 -15.96
CA ALA A 326 -8.86 14.55 -17.32
C ALA A 326 -10.14 14.45 -18.18
N GLY A 327 -11.29 14.07 -17.59
CA GLY A 327 -12.53 13.82 -18.31
C GLY A 327 -12.46 12.61 -19.24
N LEU A 328 -11.48 11.74 -19.02
CA LEU A 328 -11.20 10.58 -19.86
C LEU A 328 -11.77 9.31 -19.20
N PRO A 329 -12.31 8.38 -19.99
CA PRO A 329 -12.86 7.15 -19.45
C PRO A 329 -11.77 6.37 -18.72
N ALA A 330 -12.07 5.94 -17.48
CA ALA A 330 -11.18 5.05 -16.75
C ALA A 330 -10.90 3.78 -17.58
N PRO A 331 -9.66 3.25 -17.59
CA PRO A 331 -9.33 2.04 -18.33
C PRO A 331 -10.25 0.90 -17.87
N LYS A 332 -10.88 0.20 -18.82
CA LYS A 332 -11.71 -0.97 -18.51
C LYS A 332 -10.84 -2.04 -17.85
N PRO A 333 -11.28 -2.67 -16.75
CA PRO A 333 -10.57 -3.80 -16.17
C PRO A 333 -10.52 -4.95 -17.20
N SER A 334 -9.36 -5.58 -17.34
CA SER A 334 -9.25 -6.87 -18.05
C SER A 334 -9.84 -7.97 -17.16
N ALA A 335 -10.37 -9.04 -17.76
CA ALA A 335 -11.19 -10.07 -17.13
C ALA A 335 -10.54 -10.86 -15.96
N GLY A 336 -9.29 -10.60 -15.58
CA GLY A 336 -8.60 -11.19 -14.41
C GLY A 336 -8.39 -10.25 -13.22
N ALA A 337 -9.07 -9.10 -13.17
CA ALA A 337 -8.78 -8.03 -12.19
C ALA A 337 -9.40 -8.21 -10.79
N HIS A 338 -10.09 -9.31 -10.49
CA HIS A 338 -10.86 -9.43 -9.24
C HIS A 338 -10.08 -9.99 -8.03
N ALA A 339 -8.89 -10.57 -8.21
CA ALA A 339 -8.18 -11.22 -7.11
C ALA A 339 -7.34 -10.29 -6.21
N ALA A 340 -6.95 -9.09 -6.67
CA ALA A 340 -6.05 -8.21 -5.92
C ALA A 340 -6.75 -7.24 -4.93
N ALA A 341 -8.09 -7.17 -4.94
CA ALA A 341 -8.88 -6.29 -4.06
C ALA A 341 -9.64 -7.03 -2.95
N ALA A 342 -9.63 -8.37 -2.95
CA ALA A 342 -10.43 -9.18 -2.04
C ALA A 342 -9.65 -9.58 -0.77
N VAL A 343 -9.32 -8.61 0.09
CA VAL A 343 -8.92 -8.89 1.49
C VAL A 343 -9.73 -8.08 2.52
N VAL A 344 -10.65 -7.17 2.11
CA VAL A 344 -11.49 -6.42 3.08
C VAL A 344 -12.97 -6.31 2.67
N ALA A 345 -13.48 -7.20 1.82
CA ALA A 345 -14.92 -7.20 1.45
C ALA A 345 -15.57 -8.57 1.67
N GLY A 346 -15.76 -8.93 2.93
CA GLY A 346 -16.63 -10.03 3.35
C GLY A 346 -17.99 -9.50 3.82
N THR A 347 -18.77 -8.86 2.95
CA THR A 347 -20.18 -8.56 3.24
C THR A 347 -21.05 -9.72 2.76
N ARG A 348 -21.27 -10.71 3.62
CA ARG A 348 -22.41 -11.61 3.42
C ARG A 348 -23.70 -10.83 3.69
N ARG A 349 -24.46 -10.56 2.63
CA ARG A 349 -25.89 -10.24 2.73
C ARG A 349 -26.61 -11.48 3.26
N GLY A 350 -26.90 -11.50 4.56
CA GLY A 350 -27.85 -12.42 5.20
C GLY A 350 -29.24 -11.80 5.20
N ARG A 351 -30.20 -12.54 4.65
CA ARG A 351 -31.59 -12.16 4.39
C ARG A 351 -32.34 -11.68 5.64
N ALA A 352 -33.18 -10.67 5.44
CA ALA A 352 -34.25 -10.30 6.35
C ALA A 352 -35.19 -11.49 6.57
N HIS A 353 -35.36 -11.89 7.84
CA HIS A 353 -36.54 -12.63 8.25
C HIS A 353 -37.72 -11.66 8.21
N ARG A 354 -38.60 -11.86 7.21
CA ARG A 354 -39.96 -11.32 7.23
C ARG A 354 -40.76 -12.17 8.21
N GLU A 355 -41.15 -11.55 9.31
CA GLU A 355 -42.29 -11.98 10.11
C GLU A 355 -43.55 -11.99 9.22
N LEU A 356 -44.30 -13.09 9.26
CA LEU A 356 -45.67 -13.17 8.77
C LEU A 356 -46.59 -13.43 9.97
N PRO A 357 -47.79 -12.82 10.00
CA PRO A 357 -48.50 -12.56 11.23
C PRO A 357 -49.35 -13.75 11.72
N ALA A 358 -49.61 -13.73 13.02
CA ALA A 358 -50.46 -14.65 13.73
C ALA A 358 -51.90 -14.66 13.20
N HIS A 359 -52.43 -15.84 12.92
CA HIS A 359 -53.86 -16.09 12.93
C HIS A 359 -54.18 -17.20 13.94
N ARG A 360 -54.88 -16.80 15.01
CA ARG A 360 -55.57 -17.68 15.96
C ARG A 360 -56.75 -18.36 15.27
N ALA A 361 -56.94 -19.66 15.55
CA ALA A 361 -58.09 -20.23 16.28
C ALA A 361 -58.67 -21.53 15.70
N ARG A 362 -58.57 -22.60 16.52
CA ARG A 362 -59.59 -23.64 16.85
C ARG A 362 -60.11 -24.52 15.69
N ARG A 363 -60.22 -25.85 15.77
CA ARG A 363 -60.86 -26.68 16.83
C ARG A 363 -60.37 -28.15 16.75
N ARG A 364 -60.38 -28.78 17.93
CA ARG A 364 -60.44 -30.23 18.25
C ARG A 364 -61.75 -30.88 17.70
N PRO A 365 -61.96 -32.22 17.72
CA PRO A 365 -61.76 -33.15 18.87
C PRO A 365 -60.34 -33.67 19.06
#